data_AF-B6VK13-F1
#
_entry.id   AF-B6VK13-F1
#
_cell.length_a   1.000
_cell.length_b   1.000
_cell.length_c   1.000
_cell.angle_alpha   90.00
_cell.angle_beta   90.00
_cell.angle_gamma   90.00
#
_symmetry.space_group_name_H-M   'P 1'
#
loop_
_entity.id
_entity.type
_entity.pdbx_description
1 polymer ?
#
loop_
_entity_poly.entity_id
_entity_poly.type
_entity_poly.pdbx_seq_one_letter_code
_entity_poly.pdbx_strand_id
1 'polypeptide(L)'
;RDSEYPPPAILKLAQHFHDICAPKTGVTDAAIKEFSDGEIHEDENLKCYMNCLFHEFDVVDDNGDMHMEKLFNAVPSEKLRNILMEASKDCIHPEGDTLCHKAWWFHQCWKKADPVHYFLV
;
A
#
# COMPACT_ATOMS: atom_id res chain seq x y z
N ARG A 1 -9.00 -7.03 11.80
CA ARG A 1 -7.97 -8.07 11.51
C ARG A 1 -8.17 -9.21 12.49
N ASP A 2 -8.16 -10.45 12.00
CA ASP A 2 -8.27 -11.67 12.81
C ASP A 2 -6.92 -12.40 12.86
N SER A 3 -6.88 -13.61 13.43
CA SER A 3 -5.65 -14.41 13.53
C SER A 3 -5.12 -14.93 12.19
N GLU A 4 -5.90 -14.84 11.12
CA GLU A 4 -5.56 -15.40 9.80
C GLU A 4 -5.25 -14.32 8.75
N TYR A 5 -5.58 -13.05 9.04
CA TYR A 5 -5.40 -11.93 8.12
C TYR A 5 -4.73 -10.71 8.78
N PRO A 6 -3.63 -10.16 8.19
CA PRO A 6 -3.00 -10.58 6.93
C PRO A 6 -2.22 -11.90 7.07
N PRO A 7 -2.12 -12.74 6.02
CA PRO A 7 -1.42 -14.00 6.13
C PRO A 7 0.06 -13.83 6.54
N PRO A 8 0.60 -14.66 7.45
CA PRO A 8 1.97 -14.48 7.96
C PRO A 8 3.07 -14.44 6.90
N ALA A 9 2.89 -15.15 5.77
CA ALA A 9 3.83 -15.11 4.66
C ALA A 9 3.85 -13.74 3.96
N ILE A 10 2.69 -13.08 3.85
CA ILE A 10 2.58 -11.74 3.28
C ILE A 10 3.18 -10.70 4.22
N LEU A 11 2.95 -10.84 5.54
CA LEU A 11 3.58 -9.97 6.54
C LEU A 11 5.11 -10.05 6.49
N LYS A 12 5.68 -11.26 6.36
CA LYS A 12 7.14 -11.43 6.22
C LYS A 12 7.68 -10.78 4.95
N LEU A 13 6.95 -10.90 3.84
CA LEU A 13 7.33 -10.26 2.58
C LEU A 13 7.25 -8.73 2.70
N ALA A 14 6.17 -8.21 3.27
CA ALA A 14 6.00 -6.78 3.50
C ALA A 14 7.09 -6.21 4.43
N GLN A 15 7.48 -6.94 5.47
CA GLN A 15 8.57 -6.54 6.36
C GLN A 15 9.90 -6.34 5.62
N HIS A 16 10.23 -7.19 4.65
CA HIS A 16 11.44 -7.02 3.86
C HIS A 16 11.48 -5.67 3.13
N PHE A 17 10.36 -5.26 2.55
CA PHE A 17 10.25 -3.98 1.84
C PHE A 17 10.15 -2.78 2.79
N HIS A 18 9.51 -2.97 3.94
CA HIS A 18 9.55 -2.00 5.04
C HIS A 18 11.00 -1.67 5.42
N ASP A 19 11.84 -2.69 5.64
CA ASP A 19 13.25 -2.53 6.03
C ASP A 19 14.07 -1.75 4.98
N ILE A 20 13.61 -1.71 3.72
CA ILE A 20 14.20 -0.94 2.63
C ILE A 20 13.64 0.49 2.59
N CYS A 21 12.32 0.64 2.65
CA CYS A 21 11.64 1.91 2.38
C CYS A 21 11.57 2.83 3.60
N ALA A 22 11.48 2.29 4.82
CA ALA A 22 11.45 3.09 6.03
C ALA A 22 12.70 3.98 6.18
N PRO A 23 13.94 3.47 6.09
CA PRO A 23 15.13 4.31 6.20
C PRO A 23 15.32 5.25 5.00
N LYS A 24 14.86 4.89 3.79
CA LYS A 24 14.94 5.75 2.59
C LYS A 24 14.06 6.99 2.71
N THR A 25 12.93 6.87 3.39
CA THR A 25 11.90 7.93 3.45
C THR A 25 11.88 8.66 4.79
N GLY A 26 12.43 8.05 5.85
CA GLY A 26 12.38 8.60 7.20
C GLY A 26 10.97 8.56 7.82
N VAL A 27 10.07 7.72 7.29
CA VAL A 27 8.76 7.48 7.92
C VAL A 27 8.97 6.82 9.28
N THR A 28 8.08 7.10 10.21
CA THR A 28 8.08 6.46 11.52
C THR A 28 7.14 5.27 11.54
N ASP A 29 7.50 4.23 12.31
CA ASP A 29 6.60 3.09 12.56
C ASP A 29 5.27 3.52 13.16
N ALA A 30 5.27 4.61 13.95
CA ALA A 30 4.05 5.19 14.50
C ALA A 30 3.12 5.73 13.41
N ALA A 31 3.65 6.45 12.41
CA ALA A 31 2.85 6.93 11.27
C ALA A 31 2.32 5.77 10.43
N ILE A 32 3.13 4.76 10.14
CA ILE A 32 2.68 3.56 9.41
C ILE A 32 1.57 2.87 10.19
N LYS A 33 1.76 2.64 11.50
CA LYS A 33 0.81 1.94 12.35
C LYS A 33 -0.50 2.70 12.47
N GLU A 34 -0.46 4.03 12.66
CA GLU A 34 -1.67 4.84 12.74
C GLU A 34 -2.45 4.80 11.42
N PHE A 35 -1.77 4.91 10.26
CA PHE A 35 -2.46 4.78 8.98
C PHE A 35 -3.02 3.37 8.78
N SER A 36 -2.30 2.34 9.21
CA SER A 36 -2.69 0.93 9.06
C SER A 36 -3.91 0.59 9.93
N ASP A 37 -3.83 0.85 11.23
CA ASP A 37 -4.79 0.38 12.24
C ASP A 37 -5.77 1.46 12.72
N GLY A 38 -5.36 2.72 12.68
CA GLY A 38 -6.10 3.88 13.17
C GLY A 38 -6.69 4.69 12.03
N GLU A 39 -6.56 6.01 12.11
CA GLU A 39 -7.18 6.94 11.18
C GLU A 39 -6.27 7.33 10.01
N ILE A 40 -6.91 7.68 8.89
CA ILE A 40 -6.22 8.27 7.75
C ILE A 40 -5.67 9.63 8.17
N HIS A 41 -4.37 9.83 7.96
CA HIS A 41 -3.70 11.10 8.21
C HIS A 41 -2.70 11.39 7.08
N GLU A 42 -2.23 12.63 7.07
CA GLU A 42 -1.22 13.09 6.13
C GLU A 42 0.14 13.23 6.80
N ASP A 43 1.14 12.58 6.20
CA ASP A 43 2.55 12.66 6.57
C ASP A 43 3.38 12.48 5.29
N GLU A 44 4.24 13.45 4.96
CA GLU A 44 4.99 13.43 3.68
C GLU A 44 5.94 12.23 3.56
N ASN A 45 6.56 11.80 4.66
CA ASN A 45 7.43 10.63 4.66
C ASN A 45 6.61 9.35 4.44
N LEU A 46 5.41 9.27 5.03
CA LEU A 46 4.49 8.16 4.82
C LEU A 46 3.99 8.09 3.36
N LYS A 47 3.67 9.24 2.75
CA LYS A 47 3.28 9.30 1.34
C LYS A 47 4.39 8.76 0.45
N CYS A 48 5.63 9.17 0.69
CA CYS A 48 6.77 8.66 -0.07
C CYS A 48 7.14 7.21 0.29
N TYR A 49 6.84 6.76 1.50
CA TYR A 49 6.97 5.36 1.90
C TYR A 49 6.07 4.46 1.06
N MET A 50 4.80 4.83 0.92
CA MET A 50 3.84 4.11 0.05
C MET A 50 4.31 4.06 -1.40
N ASN A 51 4.84 5.17 -1.92
CA ASN A 51 5.41 5.18 -3.27
C ASN A 51 6.65 4.29 -3.40
N CYS A 52 7.54 4.29 -2.40
CA CYS A 52 8.71 3.42 -2.37
C CYS A 52 8.30 1.94 -2.44
N LEU A 53 7.27 1.54 -1.68
CA LEU A 53 6.76 0.18 -1.73
C LEU A 53 6.35 -0.22 -3.15
N PHE A 54 5.61 0.62 -3.88
CA PHE A 54 5.24 0.31 -5.26
C PHE A 54 6.44 0.11 -6.19
N HIS A 55 7.52 0.87 -5.98
CA HIS A 55 8.76 0.71 -6.76
C HIS A 55 9.48 -0.59 -6.40
N GLU A 56 9.62 -0.92 -5.11
CA GLU A 56 10.30 -2.14 -4.67
C GLU A 56 9.53 -3.41 -5.03
N PHE A 57 8.20 -3.34 -5.15
CA PHE A 57 7.37 -4.42 -5.67
C PHE A 57 7.39 -4.54 -7.20
N ASP A 58 8.02 -3.61 -7.92
CA ASP A 58 8.01 -3.51 -9.39
C ASP A 58 6.58 -3.45 -9.98
N VAL A 59 5.70 -2.71 -9.30
CA VAL A 59 4.29 -2.53 -9.71
C VAL A 59 4.00 -1.14 -10.24
N VAL A 60 5.04 -0.43 -10.68
CA VAL A 60 4.92 0.89 -11.32
C VAL A 60 5.07 0.79 -12.84
N ASP A 61 4.59 1.80 -13.56
CA ASP A 61 4.84 2.01 -14.98
C ASP A 61 6.19 2.72 -15.24
N ASP A 62 6.49 3.02 -16.50
CA ASP A 62 7.75 3.66 -16.90
C ASP A 62 7.90 5.10 -16.35
N ASN A 63 6.81 5.72 -15.89
CA ASN A 63 6.80 7.05 -15.27
C ASN A 63 6.88 6.98 -13.74
N GLY A 64 6.89 5.78 -13.15
CA GLY A 64 6.87 5.56 -11.71
C GLY A 64 5.46 5.61 -11.10
N ASP A 65 4.42 5.69 -11.92
CA ASP A 65 3.03 5.64 -11.46
C ASP A 65 2.59 4.20 -11.18
N MET A 66 1.77 4.00 -10.14
CA MET A 66 1.29 2.65 -9.79
C MET A 66 0.44 2.07 -10.92
N HIS A 67 0.78 0.85 -11.35
CA HIS A 67 0.12 0.12 -12.41
C HIS A 67 -0.73 -1.02 -11.84
N MET A 68 -2.05 -0.80 -11.78
CA MET A 68 -3.01 -1.74 -11.15
C MET A 68 -2.88 -3.19 -11.62
N GLU A 69 -2.71 -3.42 -12.93
CA GLU A 69 -2.57 -4.77 -13.45
C GLU A 69 -1.29 -5.47 -12.94
N LYS A 70 -0.16 -4.74 -12.85
CA LYS A 70 1.08 -5.29 -12.31
C LYS A 70 0.90 -5.62 -10.83
N LEU A 71 0.24 -4.72 -10.07
CA LEU A 71 -0.10 -4.95 -8.67
C LEU A 71 -0.93 -6.21 -8.49
N PHE A 72 -2.02 -6.38 -9.25
CA PHE A 72 -2.86 -7.58 -9.14
C PHE A 72 -2.10 -8.85 -9.52
N ASN A 73 -1.24 -8.80 -10.53
CA ASN A 73 -0.43 -9.93 -10.95
C ASN A 73 0.68 -10.30 -9.94
N ALA A 74 1.18 -9.33 -9.18
CA ALA A 74 2.18 -9.53 -8.15
C ALA A 74 1.61 -10.25 -6.90
N VAL A 75 0.30 -10.19 -6.66
CA VAL A 75 -0.34 -10.84 -5.51
C VAL A 75 -0.49 -12.35 -5.77
N PRO A 76 0.27 -13.23 -5.06
CA PRO A 76 0.32 -14.66 -5.41
C PRO A 76 -0.95 -15.43 -5.03
N SER A 77 -1.67 -14.97 -4.00
CA SER A 77 -2.89 -15.62 -3.53
C SER A 77 -4.10 -15.11 -4.29
N GLU A 78 -4.82 -16.01 -4.96
CA GLU A 78 -6.08 -15.67 -5.64
C GLU A 78 -7.09 -15.01 -4.70
N LYS A 79 -7.22 -15.51 -3.46
CA LYS A 79 -8.09 -14.92 -2.43
C LYS A 79 -7.71 -13.47 -2.15
N LEU A 80 -6.43 -13.18 -1.91
CA LEU A 80 -5.97 -11.82 -1.62
C LEU A 80 -6.11 -10.90 -2.82
N ARG A 81 -5.81 -11.41 -4.02
CA ARG A 81 -5.96 -10.67 -5.27
C ARG A 81 -7.41 -10.28 -5.49
N ASN A 82 -8.37 -11.19 -5.29
CA ASN A 82 -9.79 -10.90 -5.43
C ASN A 82 -10.26 -9.83 -4.42
N ILE A 83 -9.79 -9.89 -3.17
CA ILE A 83 -10.08 -8.86 -2.15
C ILE A 83 -9.54 -7.50 -2.63
N LEU A 84 -8.28 -7.44 -3.07
CA LEU A 84 -7.66 -6.21 -3.53
C LEU A 84 -8.34 -5.66 -4.79
N MET A 85 -8.72 -6.51 -5.73
CA MET A 85 -9.47 -6.11 -6.93
C MET A 85 -10.84 -5.53 -6.58
N GLU A 86 -11.56 -6.14 -5.63
CA GLU A 86 -12.84 -5.62 -5.14
C GLU A 86 -12.67 -4.24 -4.50
N ALA A 87 -11.68 -4.09 -3.61
CA ALA A 87 -11.36 -2.82 -2.97
C ALA A 87 -10.88 -1.74 -3.96
N SER A 88 -10.42 -2.14 -5.14
CA SER A 88 -9.86 -1.22 -6.15
C SER A 88 -10.87 -0.75 -7.21
N LYS A 89 -12.11 -1.26 -7.22
CA LYS A 89 -13.10 -0.95 -8.27
C LYS A 89 -13.32 0.55 -8.49
N ASP A 90 -13.36 1.31 -7.40
CA ASP A 90 -13.57 2.76 -7.43
C ASP A 90 -12.26 3.56 -7.20
N CYS A 91 -11.12 2.87 -7.12
CA CYS A 91 -9.81 3.47 -6.84
C CYS A 91 -8.91 3.50 -8.07
N ILE A 92 -9.38 4.04 -9.21
CA ILE A 92 -8.68 3.94 -10.51
C ILE A 92 -8.09 5.25 -11.05
N HIS A 93 -8.38 6.37 -10.41
CA HIS A 93 -7.97 7.71 -10.86
C HIS A 93 -7.25 8.45 -9.72
N PRO A 94 -5.93 8.19 -9.52
CA PRO A 94 -5.21 8.83 -8.43
C PRO A 94 -5.09 10.33 -8.63
N GLU A 95 -5.33 11.08 -7.56
CA GLU A 95 -5.17 12.53 -7.52
C GLU A 95 -3.91 12.91 -6.73
N GLY A 96 -3.14 13.86 -7.25
CA GLY A 96 -1.93 14.34 -6.58
C GLY A 96 -0.87 14.88 -7.53
N ASP A 97 -0.11 15.87 -7.06
CA ASP A 97 0.92 16.54 -7.85
C ASP A 97 2.26 15.75 -7.92
N THR A 98 2.44 14.76 -7.04
CA THR A 98 3.65 13.94 -6.95
C THR A 98 3.33 12.45 -6.94
N LEU A 99 4.31 11.60 -7.26
CA LEU A 99 4.18 10.14 -7.13
C LEU A 99 3.87 9.73 -5.68
N CYS A 100 4.47 10.40 -4.69
CA CYS A 100 4.16 10.19 -3.27
C CYS A 100 2.69 10.49 -2.95
N HIS A 101 2.16 11.64 -3.41
CA HIS A 101 0.75 11.97 -3.22
C HIS A 101 -0.19 10.97 -3.91
N LYS A 102 0.09 10.62 -5.17
CA LYS A 102 -0.71 9.64 -5.90
C LYS A 102 -0.69 8.27 -5.24
N ALA A 103 0.46 7.84 -4.71
CA ALA A 103 0.57 6.59 -3.97
C ALA A 103 -0.29 6.60 -2.71
N TRP A 104 -0.20 7.67 -1.92
CA TRP A 104 -1.06 7.84 -0.75
C TRP A 104 -2.54 7.89 -1.11
N TRP A 105 -2.91 8.50 -2.23
CA TRP A 105 -4.28 8.51 -2.73
C TRP A 105 -4.84 7.10 -2.88
N PHE A 106 -4.07 6.16 -3.45
CA PHE A 106 -4.52 4.77 -3.56
C PHE A 106 -4.72 4.12 -2.19
N HIS A 107 -3.75 4.30 -1.28
CA HIS A 107 -3.83 3.73 0.06
C HIS A 107 -5.02 4.27 0.87
N GLN A 108 -5.31 5.57 0.81
CA GLN A 108 -6.53 6.10 1.46
C GLN A 108 -7.80 5.56 0.81
N CYS A 109 -7.82 5.37 -0.51
CA CYS A 109 -8.99 4.88 -1.23
C CYS A 109 -9.27 3.42 -0.86
N TRP A 110 -8.25 2.56 -0.89
CA TRP A 110 -8.35 1.17 -0.47
C TRP A 110 -8.74 1.03 1.01
N LYS A 111 -8.17 1.85 1.90
CA LYS A 111 -8.55 1.83 3.33
C LYS A 111 -10.02 2.21 3.54
N LYS A 112 -10.54 3.17 2.77
CA LYS A 112 -11.96 3.56 2.82
C LYS A 112 -12.87 2.48 2.23
N ALA A 113 -12.45 1.85 1.14
CA ALA A 113 -13.22 0.83 0.43
C ALA A 113 -13.34 -0.48 1.24
N ASP A 114 -12.25 -0.90 1.88
CA ASP A 114 -12.22 -2.13 2.68
C ASP A 114 -11.31 -1.97 3.92
N PRO A 115 -11.80 -1.28 4.97
CA PRO A 115 -11.02 -1.07 6.19
C PRO A 115 -10.75 -2.37 6.98
N VAL A 116 -11.52 -3.44 6.71
CA VAL A 116 -11.37 -4.72 7.40
C VAL A 116 -10.12 -5.45 6.92
N HIS A 117 -9.89 -5.44 5.60
CA HIS A 117 -8.75 -6.10 4.97
C HIS A 117 -7.59 -5.14 4.65
N TYR A 118 -7.78 -3.82 4.69
CA TYR A 118 -6.67 -2.91 4.46
C TYR A 118 -5.58 -3.06 5.53
N PHE A 119 -4.33 -3.13 5.08
CA PHE A 119 -3.17 -3.04 5.95
C PHE A 119 -1.98 -2.39 5.25
N LEU A 120 -1.12 -1.83 6.08
CA LEU A 120 0.19 -1.30 5.73
C LEU A 120 1.19 -1.77 6.78
N VAL A 121 2.35 -2.22 6.32
CA VAL A 121 3.54 -2.55 7.12
C VAL A 121 4.66 -1.70 6.57
#